data_AF-A0A1V5YI98-F1
#
_entry.id   AF-A0A1V5YI98-F1
#
_cell.length_a   1.000
_cell.length_b   1.000
_cell.length_c   1.000
_cell.angle_alpha   90.00
_cell.angle_beta   90.00
_cell.angle_gamma   90.00
#
_symmetry.space_group_name_H-M   'P 1'
#
loop_
_entity.id
_entity.type
_entity.pdbx_description
1 polymer ?
#
loop_
_entity_poly.entity_id
_entity_poly.type
_entity_poly.pdbx_seq_one_letter_code
_entity_poly.pdbx_strand_id
1 'polypeptide(L)'
;MSTKCKKSLISGPVTLFAVIISIIFSIFSIFSICSSPAISQVAMAPDFQAVDLDGKNVSLSGYRGEAVLLHITNIENPLCRECENALDAQTNQLSQLAEMDPGVNIITLNVRKNSYSLDGRELAEGWWNANITGPWIEDFDPYPLTGKYIDYSTLEGGFANPTLILIDKEGNVAGLYHVYQLGKGEIDGIQSAESLKSSLERIEAGEASGFEGIASSQGINYLGMFALGIVTSLSPCSIALLLAMFSYVMTARRKEVYLRKTVSASKEGFMIGIAFTLGMAAVFFIVGFFLSDIGVFIRQARFFDLAAGLLMIILGINIIKPIGEIIEPVRSRLSFGRGNSDAIVGETIAEKKGIMERLVSVSMNLFRYSAFIGAFTLGVFFALGWAPCAVSLVFPVLIWLISQDVTPLGGALMLFVFGVGHGVPVIPIATFSRAVGGQIGEKYIAAGKHVTKIFGLAVIVIGLIYAVRYLGFKMW
;
A
#
# COMPACT_ATOMS: atom_id res chain seq x y z
N MET A 1 67.66 6.50 0.75
CA MET A 1 66.36 5.93 1.16
C MET A 1 65.40 7.09 1.42
N SER A 2 64.32 7.22 0.64
CA SER A 2 63.19 8.08 1.01
C SER A 2 61.91 7.31 0.70
N THR A 3 61.20 6.98 1.78
CA THR A 3 60.02 6.12 1.81
C THR A 3 58.78 6.90 1.40
N LYS A 4 57.95 6.23 0.58
CA LYS A 4 56.61 6.66 0.14
C LYS A 4 55.73 7.11 1.32
N CYS A 5 54.90 8.13 1.08
CA CYS A 5 53.61 8.24 1.77
C CYS A 5 52.50 8.37 0.71
N LYS A 6 51.75 7.28 0.52
CA LYS A 6 50.62 7.15 -0.40
C LYS A 6 49.37 7.60 0.37
N LYS A 7 48.88 8.83 0.16
CA LYS A 7 47.63 9.30 0.77
C LYS A 7 46.43 8.56 0.16
N SER A 8 45.71 7.84 1.01
CA SER A 8 44.44 7.18 0.70
C SER A 8 43.37 8.23 0.36
N LEU A 9 42.78 8.12 -0.83
CA LEU A 9 41.76 9.03 -1.40
C LEU A 9 40.35 8.41 -1.36
N ILE A 10 40.06 7.54 -0.38
CA ILE A 10 38.83 6.72 -0.35
C ILE A 10 37.87 7.12 0.79
N SER A 11 38.28 8.00 1.73
CA SER A 11 37.50 8.30 2.94
C SER A 11 36.44 9.41 2.79
N GLY A 12 36.49 10.24 1.74
CA GLY A 12 35.59 11.38 1.53
C GLY A 12 34.13 11.03 1.17
N PRO A 13 33.85 10.11 0.23
CA PRO A 13 32.47 9.80 -0.17
C PRO A 13 31.73 8.94 0.87
N VAL A 14 32.45 8.10 1.63
CA VAL A 14 31.86 7.25 2.68
C VAL A 14 31.41 8.09 3.89
N THR A 15 32.20 9.10 4.25
CA THR A 15 31.86 10.03 5.35
C THR A 15 30.71 10.96 4.98
N LEU A 16 30.63 11.44 3.74
CA LEU A 16 29.51 12.25 3.27
C LEU A 16 28.20 11.44 3.20
N PHE A 17 28.27 10.18 2.77
CA PHE A 17 27.12 9.28 2.75
C PHE A 17 26.58 8.97 4.15
N ALA A 18 27.48 8.74 5.12
CA ALA A 18 27.11 8.56 6.53
C ALA A 18 26.48 9.83 7.14
N VAL A 19 26.98 11.02 6.79
CA VAL A 19 26.42 12.29 7.25
C VAL A 19 25.03 12.56 6.66
N ILE A 20 24.81 12.24 5.37
CA ILE A 20 23.49 12.39 4.74
C ILE A 20 22.48 11.40 5.31
N ILE A 21 22.87 10.13 5.55
CA ILE A 21 22.03 9.16 6.25
C ILE A 21 21.71 9.67 7.65
N SER A 22 22.68 10.25 8.37
CA SER A 22 22.47 10.78 9.71
C SER A 22 21.56 12.01 9.73
N ILE A 23 21.65 12.89 8.73
CA ILE A 23 20.76 14.06 8.57
C ILE A 23 19.35 13.62 8.17
N ILE A 24 19.20 12.66 7.25
CA ILE A 24 17.90 12.09 6.88
C ILE A 24 17.29 11.38 8.09
N PHE A 25 18.08 10.60 8.84
CA PHE A 25 17.64 9.93 10.07
C PHE A 25 17.27 10.93 11.17
N SER A 26 17.98 12.06 11.25
CA SER A 26 17.70 13.13 12.22
C SER A 26 16.46 13.94 11.84
N ILE A 27 16.27 14.30 10.56
CA ILE A 27 15.04 14.94 10.07
C ILE A 27 13.85 14.00 10.22
N PHE A 28 14.03 12.71 9.95
CA PHE A 28 13.04 11.66 10.14
C PHE A 28 12.71 11.43 11.63
N SER A 29 13.71 11.46 12.50
CA SER A 29 13.52 11.37 13.96
C SER A 29 12.83 12.61 14.50
N ILE A 30 13.17 13.80 14.05
CA ILE A 30 12.51 15.06 14.44
C ILE A 30 11.05 15.09 13.96
N PHE A 31 10.77 14.59 12.76
CA PHE A 31 9.40 14.45 12.24
C PHE A 31 8.59 13.38 13.00
N SER A 32 9.24 12.28 13.41
CA SER A 32 8.64 11.23 14.24
C SER A 32 8.39 11.71 15.68
N ILE A 33 9.29 12.52 16.25
CA ILE A 33 9.16 13.10 17.61
C ILE A 33 8.10 14.21 17.63
N CYS A 34 7.89 14.94 16.54
CA CYS A 34 6.74 15.86 16.41
C CYS A 34 5.39 15.13 16.25
N SER A 35 5.40 13.81 16.02
CA SER A 35 4.22 12.98 15.82
C SER A 35 3.98 12.01 16.98
N SER A 36 4.27 12.42 18.22
CA SER A 36 3.66 11.88 19.45
C SER A 36 3.98 12.82 20.62
N PRO A 37 2.95 13.19 21.39
CA PRO A 37 2.64 12.37 22.55
C PRO A 37 1.43 11.51 22.25
N ALA A 38 1.52 10.24 22.65
CA ALA A 38 0.38 9.40 22.93
C ALA A 38 -0.49 10.11 23.97
N ILE A 39 -1.42 10.93 23.52
CA ILE A 39 -2.64 11.20 24.26
C ILE A 39 -3.56 10.08 23.83
N SER A 40 -3.93 9.22 24.78
CA SER A 40 -5.08 8.33 24.66
C SER A 40 -6.29 9.19 24.26
N GLN A 41 -6.49 9.37 22.95
CA GLN A 41 -7.65 10.09 22.47
C GLN A 41 -8.82 9.17 22.72
N VAL A 42 -9.64 9.57 23.70
CA VAL A 42 -10.99 9.09 23.91
C VAL A 42 -11.70 9.23 22.56
N ALA A 43 -11.82 8.11 21.84
CA ALA A 43 -12.33 8.09 20.48
C ALA A 43 -13.85 8.03 20.53
N MET A 44 -14.51 9.00 19.89
CA MET A 44 -15.97 9.02 19.81
C MET A 44 -16.46 7.85 18.95
N ALA A 45 -17.46 7.10 19.42
CA ALA A 45 -18.05 6.02 18.65
C ALA A 45 -18.78 6.61 17.41
N PRO A 46 -18.55 6.08 16.20
CA PRO A 46 -19.26 6.52 14.99
C PRO A 46 -20.76 6.38 15.14
N ASP A 47 -21.53 7.41 14.79
CA ASP A 47 -22.98 7.33 14.87
C ASP A 47 -23.57 6.49 13.72
N PHE A 48 -24.70 5.84 13.99
CA PHE A 48 -25.47 5.10 13.00
C PHE A 48 -26.97 5.21 13.26
N GLN A 49 -27.75 5.01 12.20
CA GLN A 49 -29.20 4.90 12.25
C GLN A 49 -29.61 3.66 11.46
N ALA A 50 -30.40 2.80 12.08
CA ALA A 50 -30.85 1.55 11.50
C ALA A 50 -32.26 1.21 12.01
N VAL A 51 -32.87 0.20 11.39
CA VAL A 51 -34.09 -0.42 11.86
C VAL A 51 -33.74 -1.82 12.34
N ASP A 52 -34.12 -2.18 13.56
CA ASP A 52 -33.90 -3.53 14.08
C ASP A 52 -34.88 -4.55 13.46
N LEU A 53 -34.68 -5.83 13.78
CA LEU A 53 -35.55 -6.91 13.33
C LEU A 53 -37.02 -6.77 13.79
N ASP A 54 -37.26 -6.05 14.89
CA ASP A 54 -38.60 -5.79 15.44
C ASP A 54 -39.28 -4.57 14.80
N GLY A 55 -38.61 -3.90 13.84
CA GLY A 55 -39.12 -2.73 13.13
C GLY A 55 -38.94 -1.41 13.90
N LYS A 56 -38.17 -1.39 14.99
CA LYS A 56 -37.89 -0.19 15.79
C LYS A 56 -36.71 0.57 15.17
N ASN A 57 -36.84 1.89 15.08
CA ASN A 57 -35.73 2.76 14.70
C ASN A 57 -34.73 2.86 15.85
N VAL A 58 -33.47 2.54 15.58
CA VAL A 58 -32.37 2.55 16.54
C VAL A 58 -31.28 3.48 16.02
N SER A 59 -30.85 4.42 16.86
CA SER A 59 -29.69 5.26 16.57
C SER A 59 -28.76 5.30 17.78
N LEU A 60 -27.45 5.24 17.57
CA LEU A 60 -26.50 5.30 18.67
C LEU A 60 -26.60 6.64 19.41
N SER A 61 -26.77 7.74 18.67
CA SER A 61 -27.07 9.06 19.24
C SER A 61 -28.33 9.11 20.11
N GLY A 62 -29.26 8.17 19.96
CA GLY A 62 -30.45 8.05 20.79
C GLY A 62 -30.16 7.59 22.22
N TYR A 63 -29.00 6.97 22.46
CA TYR A 63 -28.57 6.45 23.76
C TYR A 63 -27.59 7.40 24.50
N ARG A 64 -27.43 8.65 24.03
CA ARG A 64 -26.60 9.63 24.76
C ARG A 64 -27.20 9.86 26.14
N GLY A 65 -26.37 9.75 27.19
CA GLY A 65 -26.80 9.78 28.58
C GLY A 65 -26.81 8.41 29.27
N GLU A 66 -26.71 7.32 28.51
CA GLU A 66 -26.69 5.94 29.01
C GLU A 66 -25.46 5.20 28.46
N ALA A 67 -24.93 4.22 29.19
CA ALA A 67 -23.87 3.36 28.66
C ALA A 67 -24.46 2.34 27.67
N VAL A 68 -23.69 2.02 26.62
CA VAL A 68 -24.10 1.07 25.58
C VAL A 68 -23.03 0.02 25.38
N LEU A 69 -23.44 -1.25 25.34
CA LEU A 69 -22.63 -2.36 24.88
C LEU A 69 -23.00 -2.66 23.42
N LEU A 70 -22.09 -2.32 22.51
CA LEU A 70 -22.23 -2.63 21.09
C LEU A 70 -21.53 -3.96 20.79
N HIS A 71 -22.31 -4.96 20.38
CA HIS A 71 -21.86 -6.30 20.03
C HIS A 71 -21.81 -6.44 18.51
N ILE A 72 -20.63 -6.63 17.95
CA ILE A 72 -20.44 -6.90 16.52
C ILE A 72 -20.16 -8.39 16.35
N THR A 73 -20.97 -9.06 15.54
CA THR A 73 -20.90 -10.51 15.34
C THR A 73 -21.17 -10.92 13.89
N ASN A 74 -20.91 -12.17 13.55
CA ASN A 74 -21.25 -12.77 12.26
C ASN A 74 -21.84 -14.16 12.52
N ILE A 75 -23.16 -14.18 12.65
CA ILE A 75 -24.00 -15.36 12.84
C ILE A 75 -24.88 -15.51 11.61
N GLU A 76 -24.55 -16.51 10.79
CA GLU A 76 -25.25 -16.85 9.56
C GLU A 76 -25.03 -18.34 9.23
N ASN A 77 -25.81 -18.89 8.32
CA ASN A 77 -25.64 -20.24 7.80
C ASN A 77 -25.02 -20.19 6.38
N PRO A 78 -23.88 -20.85 6.10
CA PRO A 78 -23.09 -21.70 6.99
C PRO A 78 -22.27 -20.89 8.01
N LEU A 79 -22.26 -21.37 9.25
CA LEU A 79 -21.48 -20.78 10.34
C LEU A 79 -20.00 -21.21 10.27
N CYS A 80 -19.10 -20.34 10.72
CA CYS A 80 -17.72 -20.70 11.02
C CYS A 80 -17.66 -21.75 12.13
N ARG A 81 -17.26 -22.98 11.80
CA ARG A 81 -17.14 -24.09 12.77
C ARG A 81 -16.12 -23.84 13.88
N GLU A 82 -15.00 -23.20 13.55
CA GLU A 82 -13.96 -22.89 14.53
C GLU A 82 -14.38 -21.77 15.50
N CYS A 83 -15.25 -20.87 15.05
CA CYS A 83 -15.73 -19.73 15.81
C CYS A 83 -16.97 -20.08 16.67
N GLU A 84 -17.61 -21.23 16.42
CA GLU A 84 -18.91 -21.63 16.98
C GLU A 84 -18.93 -21.56 18.51
N ASN A 85 -17.90 -22.10 19.18
CA ASN A 85 -17.81 -22.08 20.65
C ASN A 85 -17.72 -20.66 21.22
N ALA A 86 -16.91 -19.79 20.61
CA ALA A 86 -16.76 -18.41 21.07
C ALA A 86 -18.02 -17.58 20.83
N LEU A 87 -18.70 -17.80 19.70
CA LEU A 87 -19.95 -17.11 19.38
C LEU A 87 -21.09 -17.55 20.29
N ASP A 88 -21.25 -18.85 20.52
CA ASP A 88 -22.22 -19.42 21.46
C ASP A 88 -21.99 -18.85 22.86
N ALA A 89 -20.79 -19.08 23.41
CA ALA A 89 -20.47 -18.71 24.78
C ALA A 89 -20.63 -17.21 25.01
N GLN A 90 -20.15 -16.35 24.10
CA GLN A 90 -20.29 -14.90 24.26
C GLN A 90 -21.75 -14.44 24.13
N THR A 91 -22.52 -15.01 23.19
CA THR A 91 -23.94 -14.66 23.02
C THR A 91 -24.74 -15.05 24.26
N ASN A 92 -24.45 -16.20 24.85
CA ASN A 92 -25.06 -16.64 26.11
C ASN A 92 -24.66 -15.76 27.30
N GLN A 93 -23.42 -15.27 27.37
CA GLN A 93 -23.03 -14.28 28.39
C GLN A 93 -23.76 -12.94 28.24
N LEU A 94 -24.00 -12.48 27.01
CA LEU A 94 -24.79 -11.27 26.78
C LEU A 94 -26.26 -11.45 27.15
N SER A 95 -26.82 -12.65 26.89
CA SER A 95 -28.17 -13.00 27.34
C SER A 95 -28.28 -12.98 28.87
N GLN A 96 -27.32 -13.59 29.58
CA GLN A 96 -27.24 -13.55 31.04
C GLN A 96 -27.08 -12.12 31.58
N LEU A 97 -26.30 -11.27 30.91
CA LEU A 97 -26.16 -9.86 31.28
C LEU A 97 -27.51 -9.12 31.19
N ALA A 98 -28.28 -9.33 30.13
CA ALA A 98 -29.60 -8.73 29.96
C ALA A 98 -30.62 -9.22 31.01
N GLU A 99 -30.47 -10.44 31.50
CA GLU A 99 -31.30 -10.97 32.60
C GLU A 99 -30.90 -10.39 33.98
N MET A 100 -29.59 -10.21 34.21
CA MET A 100 -29.05 -9.65 35.46
C MET A 100 -29.24 -8.14 35.60
N ASP A 101 -29.31 -7.44 34.48
CA ASP A 101 -29.55 -6.00 34.43
C ASP A 101 -30.51 -5.66 33.28
N PRO A 102 -31.83 -5.62 33.55
CA PRO A 102 -32.83 -5.29 32.54
C PRO A 102 -32.71 -3.88 31.95
N GLY A 103 -31.93 -2.99 32.60
CA GLY A 103 -31.67 -1.63 32.12
C GLY A 103 -30.48 -1.53 31.16
N VAL A 104 -29.74 -2.62 30.94
CA VAL A 104 -28.54 -2.59 30.10
C VAL A 104 -28.90 -2.43 28.62
N ASN A 105 -28.22 -1.48 27.95
CA ASN A 105 -28.39 -1.28 26.52
C ASN A 105 -27.39 -2.13 25.73
N ILE A 106 -27.83 -3.30 25.28
CA ILE A 106 -27.05 -4.16 24.37
C ILE A 106 -27.59 -4.01 22.96
N ILE A 107 -26.77 -3.52 22.04
CA ILE A 107 -27.11 -3.41 20.61
C ILE A 107 -26.23 -4.40 19.84
N THR A 108 -26.85 -5.28 19.05
CA THR A 108 -26.10 -6.23 18.20
C THR A 108 -26.14 -5.79 16.74
N LEU A 109 -24.95 -5.64 16.14
CA LEU A 109 -24.75 -5.53 14.70
C LEU A 109 -24.25 -6.88 14.17
N ASN A 110 -25.12 -7.58 13.45
CA ASN A 110 -24.79 -8.85 12.84
C ASN A 110 -24.36 -8.64 11.38
N VAL A 111 -23.10 -8.95 11.08
CA VAL A 111 -22.50 -8.88 9.75
C VAL A 111 -23.05 -10.04 8.91
N ARG A 112 -23.61 -9.73 7.73
CA ARG A 112 -24.25 -10.71 6.84
C ARG A 112 -23.63 -10.78 5.47
N LYS A 113 -23.01 -11.92 5.17
CA LYS A 113 -22.50 -12.26 3.83
C LYS A 113 -23.53 -13.04 3.03
N ASN A 114 -24.34 -13.86 3.68
CA ASN A 114 -25.36 -14.69 3.06
C ASN A 114 -26.77 -14.13 3.29
N SER A 115 -27.34 -13.52 2.25
CA SER A 115 -28.72 -13.02 2.24
C SER A 115 -29.79 -14.11 2.28
N TYR A 116 -29.44 -15.37 2.00
CA TYR A 116 -30.39 -16.50 2.01
C TYR A 116 -30.48 -17.23 3.35
N SER A 117 -29.60 -16.91 4.30
CA SER A 117 -29.67 -17.48 5.66
C SER A 117 -30.86 -16.88 6.43
N LEU A 118 -31.42 -17.63 7.38
CA LEU A 118 -32.30 -17.07 8.43
C LEU A 118 -31.56 -15.95 9.18
N ASP A 119 -32.28 -15.02 9.80
CA ASP A 119 -31.67 -13.94 10.57
C ASP A 119 -30.84 -14.48 11.74
N GLY A 120 -29.81 -13.73 12.13
CA GLY A 120 -28.84 -14.17 13.12
C GLY A 120 -29.44 -14.33 14.50
N ARG A 121 -30.50 -13.56 14.83
CA ARG A 121 -31.21 -13.67 16.10
C ARG A 121 -31.94 -15.03 16.18
N GLU A 122 -32.74 -15.37 15.15
CA GLU A 122 -33.43 -16.65 15.06
C GLU A 122 -32.45 -17.83 15.08
N LEU A 123 -31.29 -17.69 14.44
CA LEU A 123 -30.23 -18.71 14.49
C LEU A 123 -29.61 -18.85 15.88
N ALA A 124 -29.30 -17.75 16.56
CA ALA A 124 -28.73 -17.79 17.91
C ALA A 124 -29.73 -18.36 18.94
N GLU A 125 -31.00 -17.97 18.85
CA GLU A 125 -32.10 -18.52 19.65
C GLU A 125 -32.32 -20.01 19.35
N GLY A 126 -32.29 -20.41 18.07
CA GLY A 126 -32.53 -21.79 17.65
C GLY A 126 -31.36 -22.75 17.91
N TRP A 127 -30.11 -22.30 17.74
CA TRP A 127 -28.91 -23.13 17.92
C TRP A 127 -28.43 -23.18 19.36
N TRP A 128 -28.49 -22.05 20.08
CA TRP A 128 -27.84 -21.90 21.39
C TRP A 128 -28.83 -21.60 22.51
N ASN A 129 -30.13 -21.47 22.22
CA ASN A 129 -31.16 -21.15 23.19
C ASN A 129 -30.86 -19.87 23.98
N ALA A 130 -30.17 -18.92 23.35
CA ALA A 130 -29.85 -17.61 23.91
C ALA A 130 -31.08 -16.70 23.83
N ASN A 131 -31.44 -16.04 24.93
CA ASN A 131 -32.58 -15.12 24.97
C ASN A 131 -32.12 -13.69 24.62
N ILE A 132 -32.45 -13.22 23.42
CA ILE A 132 -31.97 -11.94 22.87
C ILE A 132 -33.10 -10.90 22.98
N THR A 133 -32.96 -9.96 23.90
CA THR A 133 -33.96 -8.91 24.16
C THR A 133 -33.56 -7.54 23.59
N GLY A 134 -32.28 -7.33 23.29
CA GLY A 134 -31.76 -6.08 22.77
C GLY A 134 -31.99 -5.90 21.27
N PRO A 135 -31.86 -4.66 20.75
CA PRO A 135 -31.95 -4.41 19.32
C PRO A 135 -30.93 -5.24 18.54
N TRP A 136 -31.41 -5.93 17.52
CA TRP A 136 -30.60 -6.76 16.63
C TRP A 136 -30.74 -6.26 15.21
N ILE A 137 -29.62 -5.89 14.60
CA ILE A 137 -29.58 -5.27 13.28
C ILE A 137 -28.75 -6.15 12.34
N GLU A 138 -29.34 -6.54 11.23
CA GLU A 138 -28.67 -7.29 10.17
C GLU A 138 -28.03 -6.32 9.18
N ASP A 139 -26.69 -6.33 9.12
CA ASP A 139 -25.91 -5.46 8.26
C ASP A 139 -25.35 -6.27 7.08
N PHE A 140 -25.93 -6.08 5.90
CA PHE A 140 -25.56 -6.79 4.68
C PHE A 140 -24.44 -6.08 3.91
N ASP A 141 -23.66 -6.84 3.13
CA ASP A 141 -22.66 -6.28 2.21
C ASP A 141 -23.25 -5.14 1.37
N PRO A 142 -22.67 -3.92 1.39
CA PRO A 142 -21.29 -3.57 1.72
C PRO A 142 -21.00 -3.15 3.19
N TYR A 143 -21.84 -3.54 4.15
CA TYR A 143 -21.72 -3.26 5.60
C TYR A 143 -21.69 -1.77 5.96
N PRO A 144 -22.71 -0.98 5.58
CA PRO A 144 -22.76 0.46 5.86
C PRO A 144 -22.72 0.82 7.35
N LEU A 145 -23.09 -0.10 8.25
CA LEU A 145 -23.09 0.13 9.69
C LEU A 145 -21.78 -0.36 10.31
N THR A 146 -21.49 -1.65 10.18
CA THR A 146 -20.32 -2.31 10.78
C THR A 146 -19.03 -1.82 10.16
N GLY A 147 -19.04 -1.44 8.88
CA GLY A 147 -17.88 -0.85 8.20
C GLY A 147 -17.36 0.43 8.88
N LYS A 148 -18.22 1.18 9.58
CA LYS A 148 -17.80 2.34 10.40
C LYS A 148 -16.97 1.95 11.62
N TYR A 149 -17.12 0.71 12.08
CA TYR A 149 -16.42 0.17 13.24
C TYR A 149 -15.28 -0.77 12.85
N ILE A 150 -14.80 -0.70 11.61
CA ILE A 150 -13.76 -1.61 11.13
C ILE A 150 -12.47 -1.50 11.94
N ASP A 151 -12.11 -0.29 12.38
CA ASP A 151 -10.92 -0.03 13.20
C ASP A 151 -11.02 -0.61 14.62
N TYR A 152 -12.24 -0.84 15.12
CA TYR A 152 -12.50 -1.45 16.42
C TYR A 152 -12.72 -2.96 16.32
N SER A 153 -13.23 -3.46 15.18
CA SER A 153 -13.53 -4.88 14.98
C SER A 153 -12.42 -5.65 14.26
N THR A 154 -11.32 -4.99 13.93
CA THR A 154 -10.19 -5.60 13.20
C THR A 154 -8.91 -5.53 14.03
N LEU A 155 -8.32 -6.69 14.30
CA LEU A 155 -7.03 -6.80 14.98
C LEU A 155 -5.98 -7.39 14.02
N GLU A 156 -4.89 -6.64 13.81
CA GLU A 156 -3.80 -7.00 12.89
C GLU A 156 -4.27 -7.37 11.46
N GLY A 157 -5.31 -6.68 10.97
CA GLY A 157 -5.87 -6.90 9.63
C GLY A 157 -6.82 -8.09 9.51
N GLY A 158 -7.17 -8.77 10.62
CA GLY A 158 -8.22 -9.78 10.64
C GLY A 158 -9.42 -9.34 11.47
N PHE A 159 -10.62 -9.69 11.00
CA PHE A 159 -11.87 -9.43 11.71
C PHE A 159 -11.95 -10.30 12.97
N ALA A 160 -12.16 -9.65 14.11
CA ALA A 160 -12.44 -10.29 15.38
C ALA A 160 -13.95 -10.51 15.53
N ASN A 161 -14.34 -11.76 15.71
CA ASN A 161 -15.72 -12.20 15.75
C ASN A 161 -15.94 -13.19 16.91
N PRO A 162 -16.69 -12.82 17.97
CA PRO A 162 -17.36 -11.54 18.17
C PRO A 162 -16.42 -10.42 18.67
N THR A 163 -16.83 -9.17 18.51
CA THR A 163 -16.21 -7.97 19.09
C THR A 163 -17.20 -7.26 20.00
N LEU A 164 -16.77 -6.82 21.18
CA LEU A 164 -17.57 -6.03 22.12
C LEU A 164 -16.98 -4.64 22.28
N ILE A 165 -17.80 -3.61 22.15
CA ILE A 165 -17.41 -2.21 22.30
C ILE A 165 -18.27 -1.61 23.41
N LEU A 166 -17.64 -1.19 24.51
CA LEU A 166 -18.30 -0.48 25.59
C LEU A 166 -18.23 1.02 25.31
N ILE A 167 -19.38 1.67 25.26
CA ILE A 167 -19.54 3.07 24.92
C ILE A 167 -20.10 3.81 26.14
N ASP A 168 -19.45 4.90 26.51
CA ASP A 168 -19.88 5.74 27.64
C ASP A 168 -21.11 6.59 27.32
N LYS A 169 -21.66 7.26 28.33
CA LYS A 169 -22.85 8.13 28.19
C LYS A 169 -22.59 9.37 27.32
N GLU A 170 -21.34 9.82 27.25
CA GLU A 170 -20.89 10.86 26.32
C GLU A 170 -20.70 10.33 24.89
N GLY A 171 -20.89 9.02 24.67
CA GLY A 171 -20.75 8.24 23.44
C GLY A 171 -19.32 8.11 22.91
N ASN A 172 -18.34 8.04 23.81
CA ASN A 172 -16.97 7.64 23.51
C ASN A 172 -16.76 6.15 23.79
N VAL A 173 -15.82 5.56 23.07
CA VAL A 173 -15.41 4.17 23.31
C VAL A 173 -14.56 4.12 24.58
N ALA A 174 -15.09 3.45 25.61
CA ALA A 174 -14.48 3.29 26.91
C ALA A 174 -13.92 1.88 27.17
N GLY A 175 -14.37 0.89 26.38
CA GLY A 175 -13.84 -0.48 26.43
C GLY A 175 -13.95 -1.18 25.09
N LEU A 176 -13.02 -2.08 24.81
CA LEU A 176 -12.98 -2.85 23.57
C LEU A 176 -12.45 -4.26 23.87
N TYR A 177 -13.18 -5.28 23.44
CA TYR A 177 -12.81 -6.67 23.58
C TYR A 177 -12.93 -7.40 22.24
N HIS A 178 -11.83 -7.95 21.75
CA HIS A 178 -11.76 -8.85 20.62
C HIS A 178 -11.85 -10.28 21.16
N VAL A 179 -13.01 -10.94 21.06
CA VAL A 179 -13.19 -12.24 21.73
C VAL A 179 -12.42 -13.34 21.00
N TYR A 180 -12.58 -13.42 19.67
CA TYR A 180 -11.99 -14.47 18.85
C TYR A 180 -11.59 -13.96 17.47
N GLN A 181 -10.46 -14.44 16.91
CA GLN A 181 -10.02 -14.12 15.56
C GLN A 181 -9.70 -15.40 14.78
N LEU A 182 -10.29 -15.54 13.59
CA LEU A 182 -10.07 -16.70 12.72
C LEU A 182 -8.57 -16.89 12.42
N GLY A 183 -8.08 -18.11 12.63
CA GLY A 183 -6.68 -18.48 12.44
C GLY A 183 -5.74 -18.13 13.61
N LYS A 184 -6.20 -17.34 14.59
CA LYS A 184 -5.44 -17.06 15.84
C LYS A 184 -6.04 -17.71 17.07
N GLY A 185 -7.37 -17.85 17.12
CA GLY A 185 -8.09 -18.35 18.30
C GLY A 185 -8.68 -17.23 19.14
N GLU A 186 -8.92 -17.51 20.42
CA GLU A 186 -9.38 -16.53 21.40
C GLU A 186 -8.29 -15.47 21.68
N ILE A 187 -8.64 -14.19 21.67
CA ILE A 187 -7.71 -13.08 21.91
C ILE A 187 -7.87 -12.55 23.33
N ASP A 188 -9.01 -11.90 23.62
CA ASP A 188 -9.33 -11.39 24.96
C ASP A 188 -10.17 -12.39 25.78
N GLY A 189 -10.51 -13.54 25.17
CA GLY A 189 -11.36 -14.57 25.77
C GLY A 189 -12.83 -14.14 25.88
N ILE A 190 -13.67 -15.10 26.29
CA ILE A 190 -15.10 -14.87 26.51
C ILE A 190 -15.29 -13.95 27.72
N GLN A 191 -16.00 -12.84 27.53
CA GLN A 191 -16.29 -11.89 28.59
C GLN A 191 -17.53 -12.33 29.37
N SER A 192 -17.34 -12.64 30.65
CA SER A 192 -18.42 -13.03 31.56
C SER A 192 -19.38 -11.86 31.80
N ALA A 193 -20.65 -12.18 32.01
CA ALA A 193 -21.71 -11.22 32.26
C ALA A 193 -21.43 -10.34 33.50
N GLU A 194 -20.84 -10.88 34.57
CA GLU A 194 -20.47 -10.12 35.78
C GLU A 194 -19.35 -9.10 35.51
N SER A 195 -18.35 -9.50 34.72
CA SER A 195 -17.25 -8.61 34.31
C SER A 195 -17.75 -7.47 33.44
N LEU A 196 -18.63 -7.76 32.48
CA LEU A 196 -19.23 -6.76 31.60
C LEU A 196 -20.10 -5.80 32.40
N LYS A 197 -20.93 -6.30 33.32
CA LYS A 197 -21.74 -5.48 34.23
C LYS A 197 -20.89 -4.54 35.06
N SER A 198 -19.88 -5.06 35.76
CA SER A 198 -18.97 -4.23 36.55
C SER A 198 -18.25 -3.18 35.69
N SER A 199 -17.88 -3.54 34.45
CA SER A 199 -17.24 -2.60 33.53
C SER A 199 -18.19 -1.48 33.10
N LEU A 200 -19.44 -1.79 32.78
CA LEU A 200 -20.47 -0.83 32.43
C LEU A 200 -20.79 0.11 33.60
N GLU A 201 -20.97 -0.42 34.82
CA GLU A 201 -21.21 0.38 36.04
C GLU A 201 -20.06 1.37 36.31
N ARG A 202 -18.81 0.96 36.09
CA ARG A 202 -17.64 1.85 36.22
C ARG A 202 -17.63 2.96 35.16
N ILE A 203 -17.99 2.63 33.92
CA ILE A 203 -18.11 3.59 32.82
C ILE A 203 -19.22 4.61 33.12
N GLU A 204 -20.36 4.17 33.63
CA GLU A 204 -21.46 5.07 34.04
C GLU A 204 -21.04 6.03 35.16
N ALA A 205 -20.28 5.52 36.13
CA ALA A 205 -19.70 6.30 37.23
C ALA A 205 -18.63 7.32 36.76
N GLY A 206 -18.24 7.31 35.49
CA GLY A 206 -17.23 8.21 34.92
C GLY A 206 -15.80 7.84 35.31
N GLU A 207 -15.60 6.64 35.87
CA GLU A 207 -14.26 6.08 36.05
C GLU A 207 -13.81 5.50 34.72
N ALA A 208 -12.97 6.26 33.99
CA ALA A 208 -12.37 5.77 32.76
C ALA A 208 -11.70 4.42 33.02
N SER A 209 -12.31 3.34 32.52
CA SER A 209 -11.65 2.05 32.41
C SER A 209 -10.40 2.29 31.57
N GLY A 210 -9.24 2.10 32.18
CA GLY A 210 -7.96 2.16 31.50
C GLY A 210 -8.04 1.33 30.22
N PHE A 211 -7.94 2.01 29.10
CA PHE A 211 -8.04 1.44 27.77
C PHE A 211 -6.82 0.53 27.53
N GLU A 212 -6.93 -0.75 27.90
CA GLU A 212 -5.95 -1.82 27.62
C GLU A 212 -6.36 -2.71 26.43
N GLY A 213 -7.44 -2.35 25.72
CA GLY A 213 -7.68 -2.89 24.40
C GLY A 213 -6.74 -2.19 23.43
N ILE A 214 -5.81 -2.91 22.81
CA ILE A 214 -5.03 -2.43 21.68
C ILE A 214 -6.04 -2.12 20.57
N ALA A 215 -6.66 -0.93 20.58
CA ALA A 215 -7.15 -0.36 19.34
C ALA A 215 -5.95 -0.43 18.41
N SER A 216 -6.12 -1.10 17.29
CA SER A 216 -5.18 -0.98 16.19
C SER A 216 -5.27 0.47 15.74
N SER A 217 -4.59 1.36 16.46
CA SER A 217 -4.10 2.62 15.96
C SER A 217 -3.09 2.23 14.90
N GLN A 218 -3.64 1.82 13.77
CA GLN A 218 -2.97 1.79 12.49
C GLN A 218 -2.84 3.25 12.05
N GLY A 219 -2.16 4.04 12.89
CA GLY A 219 -1.75 5.38 12.56
C GLY A 219 -0.94 5.34 11.28
N ILE A 220 -1.14 6.36 10.45
CA ILE A 220 -0.50 6.55 9.15
C ILE A 220 1.01 6.30 9.29
N ASN A 221 1.46 5.10 8.92
CA ASN A 221 2.81 4.64 9.22
C ASN A 221 3.80 5.14 8.15
N TYR A 222 4.07 6.45 8.17
CA TYR A 222 5.00 7.11 7.24
C TYR A 222 6.39 6.47 7.26
N LEU A 223 6.82 5.92 8.40
CA LEU A 223 8.06 5.16 8.52
C LEU A 223 8.04 3.90 7.64
N GLY A 224 6.94 3.15 7.72
CA GLY A 224 6.72 1.96 6.89
C GLY A 224 6.75 2.30 5.40
N MET A 225 6.08 3.37 4.99
CA MET A 225 6.08 3.83 3.59
C MET A 225 7.45 4.27 3.10
N PHE A 226 8.21 4.98 3.93
CA PHE A 226 9.57 5.39 3.60
C PHE A 226 10.50 4.18 3.46
N ALA A 227 10.45 3.24 4.41
CA ALA A 227 11.24 2.02 4.37
C ALA A 227 10.88 1.14 3.16
N LEU A 228 9.59 1.03 2.84
CA LEU A 228 9.12 0.33 1.64
C LEU A 228 9.65 1.01 0.37
N GLY A 229 9.68 2.33 0.30
CA GLY A 229 10.32 3.09 -0.79
C GLY A 229 11.80 2.71 -0.97
N ILE A 230 12.56 2.64 0.13
CA ILE A 230 13.97 2.22 0.09
C ILE A 230 14.10 0.79 -0.43
N VAL A 231 13.35 -0.15 0.15
CA VAL A 231 13.40 -1.58 -0.24
C VAL A 231 13.03 -1.74 -1.72
N THR A 232 12.00 -1.04 -2.18
CA THR A 232 11.54 -1.14 -3.57
C THR A 232 12.52 -0.51 -4.56
N SER A 233 13.34 0.46 -4.18
CA SER A 233 14.43 0.98 -5.02
C SER A 233 15.57 -0.01 -5.25
N LEU A 234 15.78 -0.93 -4.31
CA LEU A 234 16.70 -2.04 -4.44
C LEU A 234 16.12 -3.18 -5.28
N SER A 235 14.86 -3.07 -5.70
CA SER A 235 14.26 -4.04 -6.60
C SER A 235 15.02 -4.06 -7.93
N PRO A 236 15.30 -5.26 -8.48
CA PRO A 236 16.11 -5.40 -9.68
C PRO A 236 15.54 -4.67 -10.91
N CYS A 237 14.23 -4.34 -10.93
CA CYS A 237 13.61 -3.46 -11.93
C CYS A 237 14.22 -2.05 -11.94
N SER A 238 14.25 -1.41 -10.77
CA SER A 238 14.76 -0.05 -10.63
C SER A 238 16.24 0.00 -10.95
N ILE A 239 16.99 -0.98 -10.44
CA ILE A 239 18.43 -1.07 -10.68
C ILE A 239 18.70 -1.24 -12.18
N ALA A 240 18.05 -2.17 -12.87
CA ALA A 240 18.29 -2.40 -14.30
C ALA A 240 18.00 -1.15 -15.16
N LEU A 241 16.88 -0.47 -14.90
CA LEU A 241 16.52 0.76 -15.59
C LEU A 241 17.47 1.91 -15.28
N LEU A 242 17.84 2.07 -14.01
CA LEU A 242 18.78 3.09 -13.56
C LEU A 242 20.17 2.87 -14.18
N LEU A 243 20.61 1.62 -14.30
CA LEU A 243 21.87 1.25 -14.93
C LEU A 243 21.85 1.45 -16.45
N ALA A 244 20.78 1.06 -17.13
CA ALA A 244 20.62 1.31 -18.56
C ALA A 244 20.63 2.81 -18.85
N MET A 245 19.93 3.59 -18.03
CA MET A 245 19.85 5.04 -18.15
C MET A 245 21.18 5.73 -17.82
N PHE A 246 21.88 5.35 -16.75
CA PHE A 246 23.19 5.90 -16.46
C PHE A 246 24.23 5.52 -17.52
N SER A 247 24.22 4.28 -18.01
CA SER A 247 25.08 3.87 -19.12
C SER A 247 24.83 4.71 -20.37
N TYR A 248 23.57 4.97 -20.69
CA TYR A 248 23.17 5.78 -21.84
C TYR A 248 23.52 7.26 -21.67
N VAL A 249 23.24 7.87 -20.52
CA VAL A 249 23.59 9.26 -20.22
C VAL A 249 25.10 9.48 -20.15
N MET A 250 25.83 8.52 -19.58
CA MET A 250 27.30 8.54 -19.57
C MET A 250 27.88 8.40 -20.98
N THR A 251 27.23 7.62 -21.85
CA THR A 251 27.63 7.45 -23.25
C THR A 251 27.31 8.68 -24.09
N ALA A 252 26.16 9.32 -23.88
CA ALA A 252 25.76 10.55 -24.58
C ALA A 252 26.63 11.77 -24.20
N ARG A 253 27.23 11.79 -23.00
CA ARG A 253 28.08 12.89 -22.49
C ARG A 253 29.58 12.63 -22.53
N ARG A 254 30.03 11.52 -23.14
CA ARG A 254 31.45 11.12 -23.21
C ARG A 254 32.36 12.21 -23.83
N LYS A 255 31.79 13.12 -24.66
CA LYS A 255 32.53 14.18 -25.36
C LYS A 255 32.76 15.47 -24.56
N GLU A 256 31.96 15.76 -23.52
CA GLU A 256 32.09 17.01 -22.72
C GLU A 256 32.85 16.81 -21.40
N VAL A 257 32.87 15.59 -20.86
CA VAL A 257 33.42 15.29 -19.51
C VAL A 257 34.96 15.30 -19.47
N TYR A 258 35.66 15.15 -20.60
CA TYR A 258 37.13 15.14 -20.64
C TYR A 258 37.79 16.49 -20.30
N LEU A 259 37.04 17.59 -20.28
CA LEU A 259 37.60 18.95 -20.15
C LEU A 259 37.42 19.62 -18.77
N ARG A 260 36.60 19.06 -17.85
CA ARG A 260 36.28 19.74 -16.58
C ARG A 260 36.77 18.96 -15.35
N LYS A 261 37.77 19.55 -14.69
CA LYS A 261 38.54 19.04 -13.53
C LYS A 261 37.66 18.47 -12.40
N THR A 262 38.07 17.31 -11.91
CA THR A 262 37.39 16.25 -11.12
C THR A 262 36.67 16.62 -9.80
N VAL A 263 36.73 17.86 -9.32
CA VAL A 263 36.13 18.24 -8.01
C VAL A 263 34.63 18.60 -8.12
N SER A 264 34.14 18.97 -9.32
CA SER A 264 32.74 19.36 -9.53
C SER A 264 31.80 18.22 -9.92
N ALA A 265 32.33 17.05 -10.28
CA ALA A 265 31.54 15.94 -10.84
C ALA A 265 30.62 15.26 -9.79
N SER A 266 31.08 15.13 -8.55
CA SER A 266 30.30 14.54 -7.45
C SER A 266 29.14 15.45 -7.03
N LYS A 267 29.36 16.78 -6.95
CA LYS A 267 28.29 17.74 -6.63
C LYS A 267 27.20 17.75 -7.70
N GLU A 268 27.60 17.64 -8.97
CA GLU A 268 26.66 17.59 -10.08
C GLU A 268 25.85 16.28 -10.08
N GLY A 269 26.47 15.14 -9.76
CA GLY A 269 25.77 13.86 -9.60
C GLY A 269 24.76 13.87 -8.44
N PHE A 270 25.12 14.51 -7.32
CA PHE A 270 24.22 14.68 -6.18
C PHE A 270 22.98 15.53 -6.54
N MET A 271 23.19 16.67 -7.20
CA MET A 271 22.08 17.54 -7.64
C MET A 271 21.15 16.84 -8.64
N ILE A 272 21.69 16.01 -9.52
CA ILE A 272 20.92 15.19 -10.46
C ILE A 272 20.07 14.15 -9.72
N GLY A 273 20.62 13.50 -8.70
CA GLY A 273 19.89 12.55 -7.87
C GLY A 273 18.71 13.19 -7.13
N ILE A 274 18.90 14.40 -6.59
CA ILE A 274 17.82 15.16 -5.92
C ILE A 274 16.73 15.54 -6.93
N ALA A 275 17.11 16.08 -8.10
CA ALA A 275 16.16 16.47 -9.14
C ALA A 275 15.30 15.28 -9.59
N PHE A 276 15.93 14.12 -9.79
CA PHE A 276 15.25 12.87 -10.15
C PHE A 276 14.25 12.43 -9.07
N THR A 277 14.69 12.46 -7.81
CA THR A 277 13.86 12.09 -6.65
C THR A 277 12.65 13.02 -6.52
N LEU A 278 12.83 14.32 -6.72
CA LEU A 278 11.75 15.31 -6.68
C LEU A 278 10.72 15.04 -7.78
N GLY A 279 11.17 14.72 -9.00
CA GLY A 279 10.28 14.38 -10.12
C GLY A 279 9.45 13.12 -9.85
N MET A 280 10.08 12.10 -9.26
CA MET A 280 9.42 10.89 -8.80
C MET A 280 8.36 11.15 -7.71
N ALA A 281 8.75 11.85 -6.65
CA ALA A 281 7.88 12.15 -5.52
C ALA A 281 6.67 13.00 -5.93
N ALA A 282 6.83 13.93 -6.88
CA ALA A 282 5.74 14.74 -7.40
C ALA A 282 4.67 13.89 -8.12
N VAL A 283 5.07 12.93 -8.95
CA VAL A 283 4.13 12.03 -9.62
C VAL A 283 3.39 11.17 -8.61
N PHE A 284 4.09 10.58 -7.64
CA PHE A 284 3.46 9.76 -6.61
C PHE A 284 2.50 10.53 -5.71
N PHE A 285 2.81 11.79 -5.39
CA PHE A 285 1.90 12.67 -4.66
C PHE A 285 0.58 12.88 -5.45
N ILE A 286 0.69 13.22 -6.74
CA ILE A 286 -0.48 13.44 -7.61
C ILE A 286 -1.30 12.16 -7.72
N VAL A 287 -0.65 11.02 -7.99
CA VAL A 287 -1.32 9.73 -8.09
C VAL A 287 -2.01 9.35 -6.77
N GLY A 288 -1.38 9.57 -5.62
CA GLY A 288 -1.97 9.27 -4.31
C GLY A 288 -3.18 10.14 -3.99
N PHE A 289 -3.14 11.41 -4.40
CA PHE A 289 -4.29 12.31 -4.27
C PHE A 289 -5.51 11.79 -5.05
N PHE A 290 -5.33 11.39 -6.31
CA PHE A 290 -6.41 10.86 -7.15
C PHE A 290 -6.89 9.47 -6.72
N LEU A 291 -5.99 8.59 -6.27
CA LEU A 291 -6.36 7.24 -5.84
C LEU A 291 -7.22 7.24 -4.57
N SER A 292 -7.06 8.25 -3.71
CA SER A 292 -7.87 8.40 -2.50
C SER A 292 -9.34 8.75 -2.81
N ASP A 293 -9.61 9.34 -3.97
CA ASP A 293 -10.97 9.72 -4.42
C ASP A 293 -11.70 8.57 -5.15
N ILE A 294 -10.95 7.62 -5.72
CA ILE A 294 -11.46 6.52 -6.57
C ILE A 294 -11.79 5.24 -5.76
N GLY A 295 -11.52 5.25 -4.45
CA GLY A 295 -11.52 4.07 -3.58
C GLY A 295 -12.78 3.18 -3.59
N VAL A 296 -13.95 3.77 -3.86
CA VAL A 296 -15.24 3.04 -3.87
C VAL A 296 -15.41 2.16 -5.13
N PHE A 297 -14.72 2.46 -6.23
CA PHE A 297 -14.94 1.80 -7.53
C PHE A 297 -14.07 0.57 -7.79
N ILE A 298 -12.99 0.37 -7.03
CA ILE A 298 -12.01 -0.72 -7.24
C ILE A 298 -12.47 -2.06 -6.60
N ARG A 299 -13.48 -2.03 -5.72
CA ARG A 299 -13.91 -3.15 -4.87
C ARG A 299 -14.49 -4.36 -5.64
N GLN A 300 -14.74 -4.24 -6.95
CA GLN A 300 -15.33 -5.29 -7.80
C GLN A 300 -14.39 -5.88 -8.88
N ALA A 301 -13.12 -5.50 -8.90
CA ALA A 301 -12.30 -5.66 -10.11
C ALA A 301 -11.44 -6.94 -10.15
N ARG A 302 -12.06 -8.13 -10.30
CA ARG A 302 -11.32 -9.29 -10.84
C ARG A 302 -10.64 -8.95 -12.18
N PHE A 303 -11.23 -8.03 -12.94
CA PHE A 303 -10.70 -7.53 -14.20
C PHE A 303 -9.38 -6.76 -14.05
N PHE A 304 -9.13 -6.11 -12.90
CA PHE A 304 -7.91 -5.33 -12.67
C PHE A 304 -6.67 -6.22 -12.57
N ASP A 305 -6.77 -7.34 -11.84
CA ASP A 305 -5.68 -8.32 -11.69
C ASP A 305 -5.24 -8.90 -13.05
N LEU A 306 -6.22 -9.20 -13.92
CA LEU A 306 -5.96 -9.69 -15.28
C LEU A 306 -5.28 -8.62 -16.14
N ALA A 307 -5.77 -7.38 -16.11
CA ALA A 307 -5.21 -6.27 -16.87
C ALA A 307 -3.77 -5.94 -16.43
N ALA A 308 -3.52 -5.92 -15.11
CA ALA A 308 -2.19 -5.72 -14.54
C ALA A 308 -1.23 -6.86 -14.91
N GLY A 309 -1.70 -8.12 -14.82
CA GLY A 309 -0.92 -9.30 -15.22
C GLY A 309 -0.53 -9.29 -16.69
N LEU A 310 -1.47 -9.00 -17.60
CA LEU A 310 -1.20 -8.85 -19.04
C LEU A 310 -0.19 -7.74 -19.33
N LEU A 311 -0.35 -6.58 -18.69
CA LEU A 311 0.55 -5.45 -18.85
C LEU A 311 1.98 -5.80 -18.39
N MET A 312 2.12 -6.49 -17.25
CA MET A 312 3.39 -6.96 -16.72
C MET A 312 4.08 -7.97 -17.63
N ILE A 313 3.33 -8.89 -18.25
CA ILE A 313 3.86 -9.84 -19.22
C ILE A 313 4.39 -9.09 -20.46
N ILE A 314 3.62 -8.14 -21.01
CA ILE A 314 4.02 -7.33 -22.17
C ILE A 314 5.29 -6.54 -21.85
N LEU A 315 5.34 -5.91 -20.67
CA LEU A 315 6.50 -5.14 -20.22
C LEU A 315 7.73 -6.04 -20.01
N GLY A 316 7.55 -7.21 -19.38
CA GLY A 316 8.62 -8.18 -19.13
C GLY A 316 9.23 -8.73 -20.43
N ILE A 317 8.40 -8.99 -21.44
CA ILE A 317 8.87 -9.39 -22.78
C ILE A 317 9.70 -8.27 -23.40
N ASN A 318 9.24 -7.02 -23.33
CA ASN A 318 9.95 -5.85 -23.85
C ASN A 318 11.31 -5.62 -23.18
N ILE A 319 11.43 -5.96 -21.89
CA ILE A 319 12.69 -5.90 -21.13
C ILE A 319 13.72 -6.95 -21.62
N ILE A 320 13.28 -8.17 -21.95
CA ILE A 320 14.18 -9.23 -22.43
C ILE A 320 14.59 -9.01 -23.88
N LYS A 321 13.63 -8.66 -24.74
CA LYS A 321 13.85 -8.34 -26.14
C LYS A 321 12.91 -7.20 -26.55
N PRO A 322 13.45 -6.09 -27.10
CA PRO A 322 12.62 -5.03 -27.67
C PRO A 322 11.65 -5.64 -28.68
N ILE A 323 10.36 -5.39 -28.50
CA ILE A 323 9.27 -6.00 -29.30
C ILE A 323 9.46 -5.74 -30.82
N GLY A 324 10.19 -4.68 -31.19
CA GLY A 324 10.58 -4.39 -32.57
C GLY A 324 11.37 -5.51 -33.27
N GLU A 325 12.35 -6.13 -32.59
CA GLU A 325 13.15 -7.22 -33.15
C GLU A 325 12.36 -8.54 -33.28
N ILE A 326 11.28 -8.70 -32.51
CA ILE A 326 10.39 -9.89 -32.56
C ILE A 326 9.36 -9.75 -33.68
N ILE A 327 8.91 -8.52 -33.98
CA ILE A 327 7.87 -8.23 -34.99
C ILE A 327 8.43 -8.20 -36.42
N GLU A 328 9.68 -7.81 -36.64
CA GLU A 328 10.32 -7.84 -37.97
C GLU A 328 10.28 -9.20 -38.70
N PRO A 329 10.58 -10.35 -38.06
CA PRO A 329 10.49 -11.65 -38.73
C PRO A 329 9.04 -12.11 -39.00
N VAL A 330 8.05 -11.57 -38.28
CA VAL A 330 6.63 -11.89 -38.47
C VAL A 330 6.00 -11.02 -39.56
N ARG A 331 6.34 -9.72 -39.60
CA ARG A 331 5.90 -8.79 -40.64
C ARG A 331 6.45 -9.15 -42.02
N SER A 332 7.69 -9.62 -42.09
CA SER A 332 8.31 -10.08 -43.34
C SER A 332 7.72 -11.41 -43.85
N ARG A 333 7.19 -12.27 -42.96
CA ARG A 333 6.43 -13.46 -43.38
C ARG A 333 5.00 -13.14 -43.83
N LEU A 334 4.37 -12.12 -43.26
CA LEU A 334 3.03 -11.68 -43.65
C LEU A 334 2.99 -10.83 -44.93
N SER A 335 4.12 -10.26 -45.37
CA SER A 335 4.18 -9.51 -46.63
C SER A 335 4.53 -10.36 -47.87
N PHE A 336 4.67 -11.68 -47.73
CA PHE A 336 5.02 -12.58 -48.85
C PHE A 336 3.78 -13.08 -49.64
N GLY A 337 2.78 -12.21 -49.82
CA GLY A 337 1.49 -12.61 -50.37
C GLY A 337 0.72 -11.50 -51.06
N ARG A 338 1.38 -10.61 -51.81
CA ARG A 338 0.69 -9.83 -52.86
C ARG A 338 1.70 -9.32 -53.88
N GLY A 339 1.64 -9.89 -55.07
CA GLY A 339 2.53 -9.58 -56.18
C GLY A 339 2.13 -8.33 -56.97
N ASN A 340 3.11 -7.95 -57.79
CA ASN A 340 3.06 -7.24 -59.07
C ASN A 340 3.07 -5.70 -59.12
N SER A 341 4.19 -5.23 -59.68
CA SER A 341 4.37 -4.17 -60.68
C SER A 341 4.27 -2.68 -60.35
N ASP A 342 5.40 -2.03 -60.67
CA ASP A 342 5.58 -0.71 -61.30
C ASP A 342 5.86 0.54 -60.43
N ALA A 343 7.12 0.97 -60.57
CA ALA A 343 7.55 2.33 -60.89
C ALA A 343 7.62 3.45 -59.82
N ILE A 344 8.88 3.85 -59.57
CA ILE A 344 9.40 5.23 -59.66
C ILE A 344 9.34 6.14 -58.39
N VAL A 345 10.56 6.45 -57.93
CA VAL A 345 11.06 7.69 -57.30
C VAL A 345 10.75 7.95 -55.82
N GLY A 346 11.80 7.76 -55.01
CA GLY A 346 12.33 8.81 -54.14
C GLY A 346 11.41 9.38 -53.07
N GLU A 347 11.18 8.63 -51.99
CA GLU A 347 10.92 9.24 -50.68
C GLU A 347 11.72 8.50 -49.61
N THR A 348 12.52 9.28 -48.89
CA THR A 348 13.22 8.90 -47.67
C THR A 348 12.19 8.38 -46.67
N ILE A 349 12.10 7.06 -46.51
CA ILE A 349 11.23 6.45 -45.51
C ILE A 349 11.79 6.82 -44.14
N ALA A 350 11.21 7.88 -43.55
CA ALA A 350 11.44 8.28 -42.18
C ALA A 350 10.94 7.15 -41.28
N GLU A 351 11.87 6.45 -40.65
CA GLU A 351 11.64 5.48 -39.59
C GLU A 351 10.75 6.14 -38.51
N LYS A 352 9.49 5.70 -38.39
CA LYS A 352 8.58 6.21 -37.35
C LYS A 352 9.07 5.74 -35.99
N LYS A 353 9.87 6.58 -35.32
CA LYS A 353 10.29 6.38 -33.93
C LYS A 353 9.10 6.07 -33.02
N GLY A 354 9.24 5.04 -32.19
CA GLY A 354 8.21 4.64 -31.23
C GLY A 354 7.88 5.74 -30.22
N ILE A 355 6.71 5.67 -29.59
CA ILE A 355 6.26 6.66 -28.58
C ILE A 355 7.29 6.79 -27.45
N MET A 356 7.85 5.66 -26.99
CA MET A 356 8.91 5.61 -25.98
C MET A 356 10.20 6.31 -26.46
N GLU A 357 10.61 6.10 -27.71
CA GLU A 357 11.81 6.75 -28.29
C GLU A 357 11.64 8.27 -28.44
N ARG A 358 10.43 8.72 -28.78
CA ARG A 358 10.10 10.15 -28.81
C ARG A 358 10.21 10.78 -27.43
N LEU A 359 9.63 10.15 -26.40
CA LEU A 359 9.69 10.64 -25.02
C LEU A 359 11.14 10.71 -24.50
N VAL A 360 11.96 9.69 -24.79
CA VAL A 360 13.40 9.69 -24.46
C VAL A 360 14.11 10.83 -25.19
N SER A 361 13.84 11.05 -26.47
CA SER A 361 14.49 12.14 -27.23
C SER A 361 14.14 13.55 -26.74
N VAL A 362 12.91 13.75 -26.22
CA VAL A 362 12.47 15.02 -25.61
C VAL A 362 13.20 15.26 -24.30
N SER A 363 13.26 14.24 -23.42
CA SER A 363 14.07 14.30 -22.18
C SER A 363 15.53 14.64 -22.50
N MET A 364 16.11 14.03 -23.53
CA MET A 364 17.49 14.28 -23.94
C MET A 364 17.74 15.71 -24.45
N ASN A 365 16.82 16.27 -25.22
CA ASN A 365 16.93 17.67 -25.65
C ASN A 365 16.85 18.63 -24.45
N LEU A 366 16.04 18.29 -23.44
CA LEU A 366 15.98 19.03 -22.18
C LEU A 366 17.29 18.90 -21.38
N PHE A 367 17.90 17.71 -21.33
CA PHE A 367 19.21 17.49 -20.70
C PHE A 367 20.33 18.32 -21.32
N ARG A 368 20.28 18.60 -22.63
CA ARG A 368 21.23 19.50 -23.31
C ARG A 368 21.10 20.95 -22.86
N TYR A 369 19.90 21.38 -22.45
CA TYR A 369 19.66 22.73 -21.95
C TYR A 369 20.03 22.85 -20.46
N SER A 370 19.57 21.93 -19.62
CA SER A 370 20.09 21.79 -18.25
C SER A 370 20.02 20.36 -17.73
N ALA A 371 21.08 19.91 -17.06
CA ALA A 371 21.14 18.57 -16.49
C ALA A 371 20.14 18.34 -15.35
N PHE A 372 19.72 19.42 -14.68
CA PHE A 372 18.74 19.38 -13.59
C PHE A 372 17.32 19.17 -14.12
N ILE A 373 16.91 19.92 -15.15
CA ILE A 373 15.57 19.78 -15.75
C ILE A 373 15.43 18.41 -16.41
N GLY A 374 16.48 17.95 -17.10
CA GLY A 374 16.50 16.62 -17.69
C GLY A 374 16.34 15.51 -16.65
N ALA A 375 17.04 15.62 -15.50
CA ALA A 375 16.96 14.66 -14.41
C ALA A 375 15.58 14.65 -13.74
N PHE A 376 14.97 15.81 -13.54
CA PHE A 376 13.61 15.93 -13.01
C PHE A 376 12.58 15.27 -13.94
N THR A 377 12.59 15.63 -15.23
CA THR A 377 11.66 15.06 -16.22
C THR A 377 11.88 13.55 -16.38
N LEU A 378 13.12 13.09 -16.27
CA LEU A 378 13.43 11.66 -16.24
C LEU A 378 12.82 10.96 -15.02
N GLY A 379 12.87 11.58 -13.84
CA GLY A 379 12.19 11.09 -12.65
C GLY A 379 10.67 10.95 -12.87
N VAL A 380 10.05 11.94 -13.50
CA VAL A 380 8.63 11.90 -13.87
C VAL A 380 8.32 10.73 -14.80
N PHE A 381 9.08 10.56 -15.88
CA PHE A 381 8.86 9.45 -16.82
C PHE A 381 9.13 8.10 -16.18
N PHE A 382 10.12 8.02 -15.29
CA PHE A 382 10.41 6.82 -14.55
C PHE A 382 9.24 6.46 -13.64
N ALA A 383 8.70 7.38 -12.84
CA ALA A 383 7.52 7.12 -12.01
C ALA A 383 6.32 6.61 -12.82
N LEU A 384 6.08 7.18 -14.01
CA LEU A 384 5.00 6.74 -14.92
C LEU A 384 5.27 5.37 -15.54
N GLY A 385 6.50 5.09 -15.97
CA GLY A 385 6.87 3.80 -16.58
C GLY A 385 7.02 2.66 -15.55
N TRP A 386 7.25 3.02 -14.30
CA TRP A 386 7.37 2.09 -13.18
C TRP A 386 6.02 1.69 -12.58
N ALA A 387 4.93 2.29 -13.07
CA ALA A 387 3.57 2.00 -12.63
C ALA A 387 3.22 0.49 -12.61
N PRO A 388 3.54 -0.35 -13.62
CA PRO A 388 3.07 -1.74 -13.59
C PRO A 388 3.71 -2.60 -12.49
N CYS A 389 5.01 -2.39 -12.19
CA CYS A 389 5.73 -3.13 -11.13
C CYS A 389 5.52 -2.51 -9.75
N ALA A 390 5.52 -1.18 -9.65
CA ALA A 390 5.26 -0.48 -8.40
C ALA A 390 3.82 -0.70 -7.93
N VAL A 391 2.86 -0.68 -8.86
CA VAL A 391 1.45 -0.92 -8.53
C VAL A 391 1.30 -2.29 -7.89
N SER A 392 1.90 -3.38 -8.40
CA SER A 392 1.78 -4.71 -7.76
C SER A 392 2.36 -4.80 -6.35
N LEU A 393 3.48 -4.10 -6.07
CA LEU A 393 4.12 -4.12 -4.74
C LEU A 393 3.48 -3.15 -3.75
N VAL A 394 2.97 -2.01 -4.24
CA VAL A 394 2.29 -1.00 -3.43
C VAL A 394 0.79 -1.32 -3.33
N PHE A 395 0.26 -2.22 -4.16
CA PHE A 395 -1.17 -2.59 -4.19
C PHE A 395 -1.73 -2.99 -2.84
N PRO A 396 -1.07 -3.88 -2.06
CA PRO A 396 -1.59 -4.26 -0.74
C PRO A 396 -1.70 -3.06 0.18
N VAL A 397 -0.76 -2.11 0.10
CA VAL A 397 -0.73 -0.91 0.93
C VAL A 397 -1.72 0.15 0.42
N LEU A 398 -1.93 0.23 -0.89
CA LEU A 398 -2.95 1.07 -1.53
C LEU A 398 -4.36 0.57 -1.20
N ILE A 399 -4.61 -0.74 -1.26
CA ILE A 399 -5.88 -1.35 -0.84
C ILE A 399 -6.13 -1.05 0.64
N TRP A 400 -5.09 -1.18 1.46
CA TRP A 400 -5.16 -0.86 2.88
C TRP A 400 -5.47 0.62 3.13
N LEU A 401 -4.81 1.54 2.40
CA LEU A 401 -5.11 2.97 2.43
C LEU A 401 -6.54 3.30 1.99
N ILE A 402 -7.06 2.61 0.98
CA ILE A 402 -8.43 2.77 0.48
C ILE A 402 -9.46 2.19 1.48
N SER A 403 -9.04 1.26 2.33
CA SER A 403 -9.91 0.63 3.34
C SER A 403 -10.08 1.49 4.59
N GLN A 404 -9.26 2.51 4.76
CA GLN A 404 -9.39 3.51 5.81
C GLN A 404 -10.02 4.78 5.22
N ASP A 405 -10.86 5.48 5.98
CA ASP A 405 -11.38 6.82 5.62
C ASP A 405 -10.27 7.89 5.73
N VAL A 406 -9.13 7.65 5.06
CA VAL A 406 -7.99 8.56 5.08
C VAL A 406 -8.29 9.74 4.18
N THR A 407 -8.04 10.94 4.68
CA THR A 407 -8.14 12.16 3.86
C THR A 407 -7.31 12.04 2.58
N PRO A 408 -7.75 12.62 1.43
CA PRO A 408 -7.00 12.58 0.18
C PRO A 408 -5.56 13.13 0.30
N LEU A 409 -5.36 14.07 1.22
CA LEU A 409 -4.05 14.60 1.55
C LEU A 409 -3.15 13.58 2.26
N GLY A 410 -3.71 12.72 3.11
CA GLY A 410 -2.98 11.63 3.78
C GLY A 410 -2.45 10.60 2.80
N GLY A 411 -3.27 10.16 1.85
CA GLY A 411 -2.85 9.25 0.77
C GLY A 411 -1.77 9.86 -0.13
N ALA A 412 -1.91 11.15 -0.49
CA ALA A 412 -0.91 11.89 -1.25
C ALA A 412 0.44 12.00 -0.52
N LEU A 413 0.41 12.33 0.78
CA LEU A 413 1.61 12.44 1.61
C LEU A 413 2.29 11.10 1.82
N MET A 414 1.54 10.02 2.02
CA MET A 414 2.11 8.67 2.13
C MET A 414 2.88 8.25 0.87
N LEU A 415 2.29 8.43 -0.32
CA LEU A 415 2.98 8.10 -1.57
C LEU A 415 4.13 9.07 -1.89
N PHE A 416 4.05 10.31 -1.43
CA PHE A 416 5.20 11.23 -1.48
C PHE A 416 6.36 10.73 -0.63
N VAL A 417 6.11 10.32 0.61
CA VAL A 417 7.13 9.76 1.51
C VAL A 417 7.73 8.47 0.93
N PHE A 418 6.90 7.61 0.33
CA PHE A 418 7.36 6.46 -0.44
C PHE A 418 8.30 6.87 -1.60
N GLY A 419 7.91 7.88 -2.39
CA GLY A 419 8.71 8.41 -3.50
C GLY A 419 10.06 8.99 -3.05
N VAL A 420 10.08 9.69 -1.91
CA VAL A 420 11.31 10.18 -1.29
C VAL A 420 12.20 9.02 -0.83
N GLY A 421 11.61 8.00 -0.19
CA GLY A 421 12.33 6.79 0.23
C GLY A 421 13.02 6.07 -0.94
N HIS A 422 12.34 6.00 -2.10
CA HIS A 422 12.93 5.43 -3.32
C HIS A 422 14.14 6.21 -3.82
N GLY A 423 14.11 7.54 -3.71
CA GLY A 423 15.23 8.40 -4.10
C GLY A 423 16.48 8.26 -3.24
N VAL A 424 16.35 7.80 -1.98
CA VAL A 424 17.48 7.71 -1.04
C VAL A 424 18.62 6.82 -1.56
N PRO A 425 18.38 5.62 -2.11
CA PRO A 425 19.45 4.83 -2.74
C PRO A 425 19.86 5.34 -4.13
N VAL A 426 19.00 6.09 -4.83
CA VAL A 426 19.31 6.62 -6.17
C VAL A 426 20.36 7.73 -6.12
N ILE A 427 20.28 8.63 -5.14
CA ILE A 427 21.23 9.75 -4.95
C ILE A 427 22.70 9.30 -4.86
N PRO A 428 23.10 8.35 -3.99
CA PRO A 428 24.47 7.87 -3.92
C PRO A 428 24.89 7.12 -5.17
N ILE A 429 24.00 6.35 -5.80
CA ILE A 429 24.30 5.66 -7.07
C ILE A 429 24.59 6.69 -8.18
N ALA A 430 23.78 7.74 -8.29
CA ALA A 430 23.99 8.81 -9.26
C ALA A 430 25.32 9.55 -9.02
N THR A 431 25.61 9.83 -7.75
CA THR A 431 26.84 10.50 -7.31
C THR A 431 28.08 9.64 -7.59
N PHE A 432 28.04 8.36 -7.25
CA PHE A 432 29.13 7.41 -7.46
C PHE A 432 29.36 7.12 -8.95
N SER A 433 28.29 6.96 -9.73
CA SER A 433 28.36 6.74 -11.17
C SER A 433 29.07 7.90 -11.89
N ARG A 434 28.84 9.14 -11.44
CA ARG A 434 29.57 10.33 -11.92
C ARG A 434 31.04 10.36 -11.46
N ALA A 435 31.33 9.88 -10.25
CA ALA A 435 32.68 9.89 -9.70
C ALA A 435 33.59 8.81 -10.29
N VAL A 436 33.06 7.64 -10.65
CA VAL A 436 33.85 6.43 -11.01
C VAL A 436 33.58 5.92 -12.44
N GLY A 437 32.66 6.56 -13.17
CA GLY A 437 32.12 6.08 -14.44
C GLY A 437 33.10 5.89 -15.62
N GLY A 438 34.38 6.27 -15.47
CA GLY A 438 35.42 6.00 -16.47
C GLY A 438 36.13 4.65 -16.34
N GLN A 439 36.20 4.05 -15.14
CA GLN A 439 37.02 2.84 -14.88
C GLN A 439 36.20 1.55 -14.73
N ILE A 440 34.91 1.66 -14.43
CA ILE A 440 34.04 0.52 -14.07
C ILE A 440 33.04 0.16 -15.18
N GLY A 441 32.90 1.00 -16.21
CA GLY A 441 31.84 0.91 -17.22
C GLY A 441 31.74 -0.44 -17.93
N GLU A 442 32.84 -1.01 -18.44
CA GLU A 442 32.77 -2.22 -19.28
C GLU A 442 32.33 -3.48 -18.52
N LYS A 443 32.82 -3.68 -17.30
CA LYS A 443 32.42 -4.83 -16.46
C LYS A 443 30.98 -4.69 -15.96
N TYR A 444 30.56 -3.47 -15.65
CA TYR A 444 29.19 -3.18 -15.19
C TYR A 444 28.15 -3.37 -16.31
N ILE A 445 28.48 -2.97 -17.54
CA ILE A 445 27.61 -3.14 -18.72
C ILE A 445 27.41 -4.64 -19.04
N ALA A 446 28.47 -5.45 -18.93
CA ALA A 446 28.39 -6.90 -19.16
C ALA A 446 27.53 -7.62 -18.10
N ALA A 447 27.69 -7.26 -16.82
CA ALA A 447 26.86 -7.79 -15.72
C ALA A 447 25.38 -7.36 -15.86
N GLY A 448 25.14 -6.11 -16.29
CA GLY A 448 23.80 -5.58 -16.54
C GLY A 448 22.97 -6.45 -17.50
N LYS A 449 23.58 -6.99 -18.56
CA LYS A 449 22.87 -7.87 -19.52
C LYS A 449 22.28 -9.13 -18.88
N HIS A 450 23.01 -9.77 -17.97
CA HIS A 450 22.54 -10.98 -17.28
C HIS A 450 21.47 -10.63 -16.25
N VAL A 451 21.66 -9.54 -15.51
CA VAL A 451 20.70 -9.03 -14.52
C VAL A 451 19.37 -8.68 -15.18
N THR A 452 19.38 -7.96 -16.31
CA THR A 452 18.15 -7.58 -17.04
C THR A 452 17.39 -8.81 -17.55
N LYS A 453 18.08 -9.85 -18.00
CA LYS A 453 17.45 -11.09 -18.50
C LYS A 453 16.80 -11.91 -17.39
N ILE A 454 17.49 -12.09 -16.27
CA ILE A 454 16.95 -12.80 -15.09
C ILE A 454 15.73 -12.05 -14.55
N PHE A 455 15.79 -10.72 -14.51
CA PHE A 455 14.70 -9.91 -14.00
C PHE A 455 13.49 -9.87 -14.93
N GLY A 456 13.69 -9.71 -16.24
CA GLY A 456 12.60 -9.78 -17.21
C GLY A 456 11.84 -11.10 -17.12
N LEU A 457 12.56 -12.22 -16.89
CA LEU A 457 11.92 -13.52 -16.66
C LEU A 457 11.09 -13.53 -15.36
N ALA A 458 11.63 -12.97 -14.26
CA ALA A 458 10.91 -12.88 -12.98
C ALA A 458 9.63 -12.04 -13.09
N VAL A 459 9.65 -10.91 -13.81
CA VAL A 459 8.45 -10.07 -14.06
C VAL A 459 7.39 -10.83 -14.85
N ILE A 460 7.79 -11.60 -15.87
CA ILE A 460 6.86 -12.43 -16.64
C ILE A 460 6.23 -13.51 -15.74
N VAL A 461 7.02 -14.16 -14.87
CA VAL A 461 6.52 -15.17 -13.92
C VAL A 461 5.53 -14.55 -12.94
N ILE A 462 5.83 -13.39 -12.36
CA ILE A 462 4.90 -12.68 -11.46
C ILE A 462 3.63 -12.26 -12.21
N GLY A 463 3.75 -11.73 -13.43
CA GLY A 463 2.60 -11.38 -14.26
C GLY A 463 1.71 -12.58 -14.59
N LEU A 464 2.32 -13.74 -14.84
CA LEU A 464 1.60 -15.02 -14.98
C LEU A 464 0.87 -15.43 -13.71
N ILE A 465 1.49 -15.29 -12.53
CA ILE A 465 0.83 -15.58 -11.25
C ILE A 465 -0.40 -14.69 -11.05
N TYR A 466 -0.29 -13.39 -11.34
CA TYR A 466 -1.43 -12.45 -11.28
C TYR A 466 -2.54 -12.81 -12.29
N ALA A 467 -2.17 -13.18 -13.52
CA ALA A 467 -3.13 -13.61 -14.54
C ALA A 467 -3.82 -14.95 -14.17
N VAL A 468 -3.12 -15.86 -13.50
CA VAL A 468 -3.68 -17.14 -13.03
C VAL A 468 -4.62 -16.94 -11.84
N ARG A 469 -4.36 -15.95 -10.98
CA ARG A 469 -5.26 -15.57 -9.87
C ARG A 469 -6.66 -15.17 -10.37
N TYR A 470 -6.75 -14.56 -11.55
CA TYR A 470 -8.04 -14.27 -12.20
C TYR A 470 -8.88 -15.53 -12.48
N LEU A 471 -8.23 -16.67 -12.77
CA LEU A 471 -8.90 -17.95 -13.04
C LEU A 471 -9.41 -18.65 -11.76
N GLY A 472 -9.27 -18.02 -10.58
CA GLY A 472 -9.78 -18.55 -9.31
C GLY A 472 -8.82 -19.48 -8.58
N PHE A 473 -7.63 -19.73 -9.12
CA PHE A 473 -6.57 -20.45 -8.41
C PHE A 473 -5.89 -19.52 -7.39
N LYS A 474 -6.25 -19.65 -6.12
CA LYS A 474 -5.54 -18.99 -5.01
C LYS A 474 -4.25 -19.76 -4.71
N MET A 475 -3.14 -19.28 -5.26
CA MET A 475 -1.82 -19.61 -4.71
C MET A 475 -1.49 -18.53 -3.68
N TRP A 476 -1.66 -18.89 -2.41
CA TRP A 476 -1.64 -18.03 -1.21
C TRP A 476 -2.92 -17.22 -0.94
#